data_AF-A0A9E3WM01-F1
#
_entry.id   AF-A0A9E3WM01-F1
#
_cell.length_a   1.000
_cell.length_b   1.000
_cell.length_c   1.000
_cell.angle_alpha   90.00
_cell.angle_beta   90.00
_cell.angle_gamma   90.00
#
_symmetry.space_group_name_H-M   'P 1'
#
loop_
_entity.id
_entity.type
_entity.pdbx_description
1 polymer ?
#
loop_
_entity_poly.entity_id
_entity_poly.type
_entity_poly.pdbx_seq_one_letter_code
_entity_poly.pdbx_strand_id
1 'polypeptide(L)'
;MMFGRPIRFLVLLGAAAGIPYAWFNEDFAPAVKGKVQQWATSLKKKEWSFGGDQTPELGKTFLRRDKLPGVSFETPGNDAALTGGVGELGQIMQSDVTPAWIMQRWSRVSTIHTEPGLSGFRVALVTGTELSDLAGSLTFYFDNLQKLRRITFDGLTGDACELVQVAAQRFNLRSEPALGAGLYLSRWNGQPTGVLRISHAPVIRAQRPHERLEVMLELNQPGVGQQLSARAQETLNNDRLTKRW
;
A
#
# COMPACT_ATOMS: atom_id res chain seq x y z
N MET A 1 -24.53 35.53 13.24
CA MET A 1 -23.30 35.98 13.90
C MET A 1 -22.48 34.77 14.34
N MET A 2 -21.20 34.75 13.95
CA MET A 2 -20.02 34.16 14.61
C MET A 2 -19.86 32.62 14.79
N PHE A 3 -18.93 32.09 13.98
CA PHE A 3 -17.71 31.32 14.30
C PHE A 3 -17.62 30.49 15.60
N GLY A 4 -17.09 29.24 15.51
CA GLY A 4 -16.68 28.54 16.73
C GLY A 4 -16.03 27.12 16.74
N ARG A 5 -15.63 26.51 15.62
CA ARG A 5 -14.50 25.55 15.45
C ARG A 5 -14.32 24.24 16.32
N PRO A 6 -13.44 23.31 15.87
CA PRO A 6 -13.41 21.88 16.22
C PRO A 6 -12.23 21.48 17.13
N ILE A 7 -12.48 20.70 18.19
CA ILE A 7 -11.42 20.09 19.02
C ILE A 7 -11.93 18.77 19.59
N ARG A 8 -11.90 17.68 18.81
CA ARG A 8 -12.19 16.33 19.36
C ARG A 8 -11.20 15.24 18.94
N PHE A 9 -10.35 15.49 17.96
CA PHE A 9 -9.40 14.47 17.46
C PHE A 9 -7.94 14.69 17.88
N LEU A 10 -7.59 15.82 18.51
CA LEU A 10 -6.20 16.11 18.87
C LEU A 10 -5.71 15.46 20.18
N VAL A 11 -6.61 14.98 21.04
CA VAL A 11 -6.21 14.45 22.36
C VAL A 11 -5.70 13.00 22.28
N LEU A 12 -6.11 12.23 21.28
CA LEU A 12 -5.74 10.81 21.17
C LEU A 12 -4.37 10.58 20.48
N LEU A 13 -3.83 11.60 19.81
CA LEU A 13 -2.56 11.50 19.05
C LEU A 13 -1.32 11.85 19.90
N GLY A 14 -1.50 12.52 21.05
CA GLY A 14 -0.39 12.93 21.92
C GLY A 14 0.23 11.80 22.77
N ALA A 15 -0.47 10.69 22.99
CA ALA A 15 0.00 9.62 23.88
C ALA A 15 0.87 8.56 23.18
N ALA A 16 0.76 8.42 21.84
CA ALA A 16 1.43 7.32 21.12
C ALA A 16 2.82 7.68 20.57
N ALA A 17 3.16 8.97 20.45
CA ALA A 17 4.40 9.42 19.79
C ALA A 17 5.56 9.79 20.76
N GLY A 18 5.28 10.03 22.04
CA GLY A 18 6.29 10.59 22.95
C GLY A 18 7.17 9.59 23.68
N ILE A 19 6.72 8.35 23.86
CA ILE A 19 7.38 7.38 24.75
C ILE A 19 8.63 6.75 24.12
N PRO A 20 8.67 6.41 22.82
CA PRO A 20 9.89 5.81 22.24
C PRO A 20 11.02 6.84 22.03
N TYR A 21 10.69 8.10 21.77
CA TYR A 21 11.69 9.12 21.39
C TYR A 21 12.46 9.68 22.61
N ALA A 22 11.83 9.70 23.78
CA ALA A 22 12.46 10.17 25.03
C ALA A 22 13.49 9.17 25.60
N TRP A 23 13.49 7.91 25.14
CA TRP A 23 14.41 6.89 25.61
C TRP A 23 15.76 6.87 24.85
N PHE A 24 15.85 7.58 23.71
CA PHE A 24 17.02 7.59 22.83
C PHE A 24 17.87 8.87 22.89
N ASN A 25 17.51 9.87 23.70
CA ASN A 25 18.27 11.13 23.86
C ASN A 25 18.35 11.54 25.34
N GLU A 26 19.54 11.40 25.95
CA GLU A 26 19.76 11.67 27.38
C GLU A 26 19.67 13.17 27.75
N ASP A 27 19.78 14.08 26.77
CA ASP A 27 19.72 15.53 27.00
C ASP A 27 18.30 16.10 27.14
N PHE A 28 17.25 15.31 26.84
CA PHE A 28 15.85 15.76 26.88
C PHE A 28 15.11 15.46 28.19
N ALA A 29 15.74 14.74 29.13
CA ALA A 29 15.09 14.18 30.30
C ALA A 29 14.56 15.19 31.35
N PRO A 30 15.23 16.31 31.69
CA PRO A 30 14.76 17.16 32.80
C PRO A 30 13.59 18.08 32.42
N ALA A 31 13.48 18.52 31.15
CA ALA A 31 12.44 19.46 30.72
C ALA A 31 11.05 18.81 30.52
N VAL A 32 11.00 17.49 30.32
CA VAL A 32 9.76 16.77 29.97
C VAL A 32 9.03 16.25 31.21
N LYS A 33 9.76 15.87 32.28
CA LYS A 33 9.15 15.33 33.51
C LYS A 33 8.15 16.28 34.17
N GLY A 34 8.46 17.58 34.21
CA GLY A 34 7.59 18.58 34.83
C GLY A 34 6.24 18.75 34.13
N LYS A 35 6.22 18.68 32.79
CA LYS A 35 4.99 18.87 31.98
C LYS A 35 4.09 17.64 32.01
N VAL A 36 4.66 16.43 32.09
CA VAL A 36 3.89 15.17 32.14
C VAL A 36 3.16 15.03 33.48
N GLN A 37 3.79 15.40 34.60
CA GLN A 37 3.13 15.37 35.91
C GLN A 37 2.00 16.40 36.06
N GLN A 38 2.14 17.58 35.43
CA GLN A 38 1.07 18.59 35.40
C GLN A 38 -0.13 18.14 34.55
N TRP A 39 0.11 17.48 33.43
CA TRP A 39 -0.94 16.87 32.61
C TRP A 39 -1.67 15.72 33.33
N ALA A 40 -0.92 14.80 33.96
CA ALA A 40 -1.51 13.67 34.68
C ALA A 40 -2.38 14.12 35.88
N THR A 41 -1.99 15.18 36.58
CA THR A 41 -2.78 15.75 37.68
C THR A 41 -4.05 16.47 37.19
N SER A 42 -4.04 17.03 35.98
CA SER A 42 -5.24 17.63 35.36
C SER A 42 -6.29 16.58 34.93
N LEU A 43 -5.86 15.37 34.55
CA LEU A 43 -6.75 14.27 34.19
C LEU A 43 -7.39 13.62 35.42
N LYS A 44 -6.66 13.56 36.53
CA LYS A 44 -7.15 12.97 37.79
C LYS A 44 -8.24 13.80 38.49
N LYS A 45 -8.46 15.05 38.05
CA LYS A 45 -9.41 16.00 38.68
C LYS A 45 -10.77 16.09 37.97
N LYS A 46 -11.04 15.26 36.96
CA LYS A 46 -12.29 15.31 36.19
C LYS A 46 -13.00 13.95 36.26
N GLU A 47 -13.73 13.74 37.35
CA GLU A 47 -14.70 12.64 37.44
C GLU A 47 -15.81 12.86 36.42
N TRP A 48 -15.96 11.93 35.47
CA TRP A 48 -17.10 11.86 34.57
C TRP A 48 -18.11 10.85 35.11
N SER A 49 -19.31 11.32 35.47
CA SER A 49 -20.44 10.46 35.78
C SER A 49 -21.01 9.86 34.49
N PHE A 50 -21.22 8.54 34.48
CA PHE A 50 -22.02 7.85 33.46
C PHE A 50 -23.48 7.88 33.92
N GLY A 51 -24.27 8.76 33.32
CA GLY A 51 -25.71 8.83 33.56
C GLY A 51 -26.49 7.98 32.55
N GLY A 52 -27.29 7.05 33.08
CA GLY A 52 -28.70 6.87 32.71
C GLY A 52 -29.03 6.21 31.37
N ASP A 53 -29.56 4.98 31.49
CA ASP A 53 -30.26 4.19 30.49
C ASP A 53 -31.31 4.96 29.69
N GLN A 54 -31.20 4.97 28.35
CA GLN A 54 -32.31 5.17 27.40
C GLN A 54 -32.00 4.43 26.09
N THR A 55 -32.63 3.28 25.89
CA THR A 55 -32.83 2.63 24.58
C THR A 55 -33.72 3.48 23.68
N PRO A 56 -33.30 3.86 22.46
CA PRO A 56 -34.20 4.33 21.43
C PRO A 56 -34.49 3.21 20.42
N GLU A 57 -35.78 3.02 20.20
CA GLU A 57 -36.43 2.08 19.27
C GLU A 57 -35.80 1.97 17.88
N LEU A 58 -35.72 0.72 17.41
CA LEU A 58 -35.46 0.33 16.03
C LEU A 58 -36.61 0.75 15.11
N GLY A 59 -36.29 1.53 14.08
CA GLY A 59 -37.07 1.53 12.84
C GLY A 59 -37.36 2.91 12.25
N LYS A 60 -36.37 3.56 11.62
CA LYS A 60 -36.60 4.45 10.46
C LYS A 60 -35.40 4.40 9.51
N THR A 61 -35.69 4.00 8.28
CA THR A 61 -34.84 4.01 7.08
C THR A 61 -34.04 5.31 6.98
N PHE A 62 -32.71 5.23 7.10
CA PHE A 62 -31.82 6.34 6.80
C PHE A 62 -31.80 6.57 5.27
N LEU A 63 -32.68 7.43 4.77
CA LEU A 63 -32.56 7.97 3.43
C LEU A 63 -31.35 8.90 3.38
N ARG A 64 -30.34 8.46 2.62
CA ARG A 64 -29.14 9.18 2.21
C ARG A 64 -29.52 10.57 1.65
N ARG A 65 -29.38 11.61 2.47
CA ARG A 65 -29.74 12.99 2.09
C ARG A 65 -28.51 13.70 1.52
N ASP A 66 -28.06 13.23 0.35
CA ASP A 66 -26.87 13.76 -0.35
C ASP A 66 -27.22 14.87 -1.37
N LYS A 67 -28.16 15.77 -1.06
CA LYS A 67 -28.44 16.94 -1.93
C LYS A 67 -28.79 18.19 -1.13
N LEU A 68 -27.87 19.15 -1.09
CA LEU A 68 -28.18 20.56 -0.80
C LEU A 68 -28.79 21.17 -2.07
N PRO A 69 -29.90 21.92 -1.99
CA PRO A 69 -30.52 22.55 -3.16
C PRO A 69 -29.58 23.61 -3.75
N GLY A 70 -29.29 23.52 -5.05
CA GLY A 70 -28.51 24.51 -5.80
C GLY A 70 -27.01 24.27 -5.86
N VAL A 71 -26.49 23.19 -5.27
CA VAL A 71 -25.07 22.80 -5.41
C VAL A 71 -24.99 21.41 -6.02
N SER A 72 -24.80 21.36 -7.34
CA SER A 72 -24.36 20.14 -8.01
C SER A 72 -22.88 19.95 -7.70
N PHE A 73 -22.56 19.04 -6.77
CA PHE A 73 -21.23 18.44 -6.77
C PHE A 73 -21.20 17.46 -7.93
N GLU A 74 -21.00 17.97 -9.13
CA GLU A 74 -20.58 17.12 -10.24
C GLU A 74 -19.24 16.53 -9.80
N THR A 75 -19.26 15.25 -9.41
CA THR A 75 -18.04 14.47 -9.43
C THR A 75 -17.61 14.49 -10.89
N PRO A 76 -16.46 15.08 -11.26
CA PRO A 76 -16.00 15.04 -12.63
C PRO A 76 -16.08 13.57 -13.06
N GLY A 77 -16.84 13.29 -14.12
CA GLY A 77 -16.94 11.98 -14.73
C GLY A 77 -15.60 11.62 -15.32
N ASN A 78 -14.64 11.31 -14.45
CA ASN A 78 -13.39 10.72 -14.86
C ASN A 78 -13.65 9.23 -14.77
N ASP A 79 -13.89 8.62 -15.93
CA ASP A 79 -13.86 7.16 -16.12
C ASP A 79 -12.47 6.55 -15.82
N ALA A 80 -11.53 7.40 -15.36
CA ALA A 80 -10.23 7.02 -14.81
C ALA A 80 -10.43 6.07 -13.62
N ALA A 81 -10.30 4.79 -13.91
CA ALA A 81 -10.56 3.72 -12.97
C ALA A 81 -9.66 3.85 -11.73
N LEU A 82 -10.27 3.77 -10.55
CA LEU A 82 -9.55 3.54 -9.30
C LEU A 82 -9.03 2.09 -9.20
N THR A 83 -9.49 1.23 -10.10
CA THR A 83 -9.45 -0.23 -10.01
C THR A 83 -9.30 -0.87 -11.39
N GLY A 84 -8.47 -1.90 -11.55
CA GLY A 84 -8.39 -2.70 -12.78
C GLY A 84 -8.23 -4.16 -12.41
N GLY A 85 -9.09 -5.05 -12.92
CA GLY A 85 -9.20 -6.46 -12.51
C GLY A 85 -7.91 -7.30 -12.62
N VAL A 86 -7.84 -8.45 -11.93
CA VAL A 86 -6.65 -9.34 -11.94
C VAL A 86 -6.42 -9.88 -13.34
N GLY A 87 -7.49 -10.24 -14.05
CA GLY A 87 -7.43 -10.63 -15.46
C GLY A 87 -6.89 -9.54 -16.39
N GLU A 88 -6.91 -8.26 -15.96
CA GLU A 88 -6.28 -7.15 -16.66
C GLU A 88 -4.82 -6.91 -16.24
N LEU A 89 -4.27 -7.59 -15.23
CA LEU A 89 -2.86 -7.42 -14.82
C LEU A 89 -1.90 -7.63 -15.98
N GLY A 90 -2.14 -8.65 -16.78
CA GLY A 90 -1.35 -8.90 -17.99
C GLY A 90 -1.41 -7.75 -18.99
N GLN A 91 -2.49 -6.96 -18.99
CA GLN A 91 -2.62 -5.75 -19.83
C GLN A 91 -2.00 -4.51 -19.18
N ILE A 92 -2.19 -4.36 -17.88
CA ILE A 92 -1.64 -3.25 -17.10
C ILE A 92 -0.11 -3.32 -17.05
N MET A 93 0.46 -4.53 -17.07
CA MET A 93 1.90 -4.77 -16.97
C MET A 93 2.58 -5.00 -18.33
N GLN A 94 2.01 -4.48 -19.42
CA GLN A 94 2.61 -4.55 -20.76
C GLN A 94 3.81 -3.62 -20.92
N SER A 95 4.68 -3.96 -21.87
CA SER A 95 5.91 -3.21 -22.17
C SER A 95 5.70 -1.87 -22.86
N ASP A 96 4.51 -1.61 -23.42
CA ASP A 96 4.17 -0.42 -24.23
C ASP A 96 3.40 0.67 -23.45
N VAL A 97 3.47 0.62 -22.12
CA VAL A 97 2.86 1.62 -21.25
C VAL A 97 3.63 2.95 -21.37
N THR A 98 2.92 4.07 -21.44
CA THR A 98 3.51 5.42 -21.47
C THR A 98 3.07 6.25 -20.26
N PRO A 99 3.84 7.28 -19.85
CA PRO A 99 3.45 8.16 -18.75
C PRO A 99 2.11 8.87 -18.97
N ALA A 100 1.84 9.30 -20.21
CA ALA A 100 0.57 9.95 -20.57
C ALA A 100 -0.63 8.99 -20.39
N TRP A 101 -0.48 7.73 -20.80
CA TRP A 101 -1.50 6.71 -20.59
C TRP A 101 -1.77 6.47 -19.09
N ILE A 102 -0.73 6.45 -18.25
CA ILE A 102 -0.89 6.30 -16.79
C ILE A 102 -1.69 7.48 -16.22
N MET A 103 -1.33 8.72 -16.58
CA MET A 103 -2.00 9.92 -16.07
C MET A 103 -3.46 10.03 -16.56
N GLN A 104 -3.81 9.42 -17.68
CA GLN A 104 -5.19 9.35 -18.17
C GLN A 104 -5.98 8.22 -17.51
N ARG A 105 -5.35 7.06 -17.29
CA ARG A 105 -6.01 5.86 -16.75
C ARG A 105 -6.32 5.98 -15.26
N TRP A 106 -5.43 6.57 -14.46
CA TRP A 106 -5.62 6.69 -13.01
C TRP A 106 -5.93 8.12 -12.62
N SER A 107 -6.97 8.27 -11.79
CA SER A 107 -7.37 9.58 -11.24
C SER A 107 -6.31 10.20 -10.32
N ARG A 108 -5.39 9.38 -9.79
CA ARG A 108 -4.30 9.82 -8.92
C ARG A 108 -3.01 9.08 -9.25
N VAL A 109 -1.97 9.84 -9.53
CA VAL A 109 -0.62 9.34 -9.80
C VAL A 109 0.38 10.12 -8.94
N SER A 110 1.30 9.41 -8.29
CA SER A 110 2.40 10.00 -7.54
C SER A 110 3.71 9.82 -8.29
N THR A 111 4.52 10.86 -8.37
CA THR A 111 5.85 10.80 -8.98
C THR A 111 6.90 10.42 -7.95
N ILE A 112 7.85 9.56 -8.35
CA ILE A 112 8.93 9.05 -7.51
C ILE A 112 10.25 9.24 -8.25
N HIS A 113 11.26 9.75 -7.56
CA HIS A 113 12.60 9.98 -8.13
C HIS A 113 13.70 9.41 -7.22
N THR A 114 13.48 8.20 -6.72
CA THR A 114 14.38 7.53 -5.76
C THR A 114 15.55 6.83 -6.43
N GLU A 115 15.47 6.58 -7.74
CA GLU A 115 16.51 5.86 -8.49
C GLU A 115 17.13 6.77 -9.57
N PRO A 116 18.47 6.87 -9.64
CA PRO A 116 19.14 7.70 -10.63
C PRO A 116 18.73 7.33 -12.06
N GLY A 117 18.31 8.34 -12.83
CA GLY A 117 17.96 8.17 -14.24
C GLY A 117 16.61 7.52 -14.49
N LEU A 118 15.81 7.24 -13.45
CA LEU A 118 14.45 6.71 -13.57
C LEU A 118 13.41 7.66 -12.97
N SER A 119 12.33 7.86 -13.72
CA SER A 119 11.13 8.55 -13.26
C SER A 119 10.04 7.53 -12.97
N GLY A 120 9.64 7.42 -11.69
CA GLY A 120 8.61 6.52 -11.23
C GLY A 120 7.22 7.17 -11.22
N PHE A 121 6.21 6.45 -11.70
CA PHE A 121 4.80 6.81 -11.59
C PHE A 121 4.09 5.72 -10.79
N ARG A 122 3.68 6.05 -9.57
CA ARG A 122 3.00 5.15 -8.64
C ARG A 122 1.50 5.41 -8.62
N VAL A 123 0.74 4.32 -8.68
CA VAL A 123 -0.72 4.30 -8.62
C VAL A 123 -1.19 3.27 -7.61
N ALA A 124 -2.40 3.48 -7.07
CA ALA A 124 -3.08 2.43 -6.33
C ALA A 124 -3.67 1.42 -7.32
N LEU A 125 -3.50 0.13 -7.03
CA LEU A 125 -4.12 -0.95 -7.78
C LEU A 125 -4.99 -1.75 -6.83
N VAL A 126 -6.28 -1.79 -7.13
CA VAL A 126 -7.23 -2.72 -6.51
C VAL A 126 -7.97 -3.39 -7.67
N THR A 127 -7.95 -4.72 -7.71
CA THR A 127 -8.51 -5.45 -8.84
C THR A 127 -9.98 -5.83 -8.65
N GLY A 128 -10.44 -5.96 -7.40
CA GLY A 128 -11.81 -6.32 -7.09
C GLY A 128 -12.01 -6.66 -5.62
N THR A 129 -12.96 -7.56 -5.33
CA THR A 129 -13.37 -7.99 -3.98
C THR A 129 -13.31 -9.49 -3.76
N GLU A 130 -12.88 -10.28 -4.73
CA GLU A 130 -12.66 -11.72 -4.65
C GLU A 130 -11.40 -12.07 -3.86
N LEU A 131 -11.25 -13.34 -3.48
CA LEU A 131 -10.09 -13.77 -2.71
C LEU A 131 -8.78 -13.67 -3.50
N SER A 132 -8.84 -13.90 -4.81
CA SER A 132 -7.70 -13.77 -5.72
C SER A 132 -7.36 -12.34 -6.10
N ASP A 133 -8.21 -11.37 -5.71
CA ASP A 133 -7.96 -9.97 -6.01
C ASP A 133 -6.73 -9.43 -5.28
N LEU A 134 -6.06 -8.50 -5.95
CA LEU A 134 -4.89 -7.78 -5.46
C LEU A 134 -5.29 -6.40 -4.98
N ALA A 135 -4.68 -5.99 -3.86
CA ALA A 135 -4.74 -4.62 -3.38
C ALA A 135 -3.33 -4.15 -3.02
N GLY A 136 -2.89 -3.02 -3.59
CA GLY A 136 -1.54 -2.52 -3.34
C GLY A 136 -1.16 -1.31 -4.17
N SER A 137 0.15 -1.13 -4.33
CA SER A 137 0.74 -0.06 -5.13
C SER A 137 1.49 -0.64 -6.31
N LEU A 138 1.18 -0.11 -7.50
CA LEU A 138 1.88 -0.40 -8.74
C LEU A 138 2.73 0.81 -9.12
N THR A 139 4.01 0.59 -9.43
CA THR A 139 4.92 1.67 -9.85
C THR A 139 5.57 1.32 -11.18
N PHE A 140 5.45 2.24 -12.14
CA PHE A 140 6.10 2.17 -13.45
C PHE A 140 7.31 3.09 -13.47
N TYR A 141 8.46 2.58 -13.90
CA TYR A 141 9.69 3.35 -13.98
C TYR A 141 10.11 3.55 -15.43
N PHE A 142 10.34 4.80 -15.80
CA PHE A 142 10.73 5.21 -17.14
C PHE A 142 12.14 5.78 -17.14
N ASP A 143 12.89 5.52 -18.20
CA ASP A 143 14.15 6.22 -18.43
C ASP A 143 13.92 7.67 -18.89
N ASN A 144 15.01 8.38 -19.10
CA ASN A 144 15.07 9.72 -19.67
C ASN A 144 14.53 9.80 -21.12
N LEU A 145 14.38 8.67 -21.83
CA LEU A 145 13.72 8.58 -23.13
C LEU A 145 12.23 8.23 -23.02
N GLN A 146 11.68 8.23 -21.81
CA GLN A 146 10.28 7.84 -21.51
C GLN A 146 9.95 6.41 -21.93
N LYS A 147 10.95 5.53 -22.00
CA LYS A 147 10.74 4.10 -22.22
C LYS A 147 10.56 3.39 -20.88
N LEU A 148 9.57 2.52 -20.79
CA LEU A 148 9.36 1.69 -19.61
C LEU A 148 10.59 0.79 -19.39
N ARG A 149 11.15 0.82 -18.18
CA ARG A 149 12.30 -0.01 -17.79
C ARG A 149 11.91 -1.04 -16.75
N ARG A 150 11.07 -0.67 -15.79
CA ARG A 150 10.68 -1.52 -14.67
C ARG A 150 9.22 -1.32 -14.29
N ILE A 151 8.57 -2.40 -13.89
CA ILE A 151 7.30 -2.40 -13.18
C ILE A 151 7.53 -3.05 -11.82
N THR A 152 7.00 -2.44 -10.77
CA THR A 152 6.96 -3.04 -9.43
C THR A 152 5.55 -3.04 -8.90
N PHE A 153 5.18 -4.10 -8.18
CA PHE A 153 3.95 -4.16 -7.41
C PHE A 153 4.25 -4.66 -6.00
N ASP A 154 3.83 -3.89 -5.01
CA ASP A 154 3.83 -4.29 -3.61
C ASP A 154 2.37 -4.27 -3.13
N GLY A 155 1.88 -5.40 -2.60
CA GLY A 155 0.49 -5.50 -2.21
C GLY A 155 0.13 -6.79 -1.48
N LEU A 156 -1.17 -7.03 -1.39
CA LEU A 156 -1.78 -8.13 -0.65
C LEU A 156 -2.77 -8.89 -1.53
N THR A 157 -2.93 -10.17 -1.24
CA THR A 157 -4.01 -11.01 -1.77
C THR A 157 -4.40 -12.11 -0.77
N GLY A 158 -5.57 -12.69 -0.95
CA GLY A 158 -6.01 -13.86 -0.19
C GLY A 158 -5.59 -15.18 -0.84
N ASP A 159 -5.49 -15.20 -2.18
CA ASP A 159 -5.09 -16.35 -2.99
C ASP A 159 -4.26 -15.89 -4.19
N ALA A 160 -3.03 -16.36 -4.30
CA ALA A 160 -2.11 -15.94 -5.36
C ALA A 160 -2.17 -16.82 -6.62
N CYS A 161 -3.04 -17.84 -6.70
CA CYS A 161 -3.05 -18.80 -7.81
C CYS A 161 -3.16 -18.13 -9.19
N GLU A 162 -4.08 -17.17 -9.35
CA GLU A 162 -4.29 -16.45 -10.61
C GLU A 162 -3.08 -15.55 -10.95
N LEU A 163 -2.53 -14.85 -9.95
CA LEU A 163 -1.33 -14.03 -10.13
C LEU A 163 -0.13 -14.88 -10.58
N VAL A 164 0.08 -16.04 -9.96
CA VAL A 164 1.15 -16.98 -10.33
C VAL A 164 0.96 -17.48 -11.76
N GLN A 165 -0.26 -17.80 -12.15
CA GLN A 165 -0.57 -18.22 -13.52
C GLN A 165 -0.23 -17.11 -14.52
N VAL A 166 -0.66 -15.86 -14.26
CA VAL A 166 -0.32 -14.71 -15.11
C VAL A 166 1.18 -14.49 -15.17
N ALA A 167 1.86 -14.56 -14.02
CA ALA A 167 3.31 -14.40 -13.91
C ALA A 167 4.09 -15.43 -14.76
N ALA A 168 3.69 -16.69 -14.66
CA ALA A 168 4.30 -17.77 -15.44
C ALA A 168 4.03 -17.62 -16.94
N GLN A 169 2.78 -17.33 -17.32
CA GLN A 169 2.35 -17.30 -18.73
C GLN A 169 2.79 -16.05 -19.48
N ARG A 170 2.77 -14.88 -18.83
CA ARG A 170 3.04 -13.59 -19.48
C ARG A 170 4.49 -13.13 -19.32
N PHE A 171 5.12 -13.45 -18.20
CA PHE A 171 6.45 -12.93 -17.87
C PHE A 171 7.53 -14.02 -17.74
N ASN A 172 7.19 -15.26 -18.07
CA ASN A 172 8.11 -16.41 -18.01
C ASN A 172 8.76 -16.60 -16.63
N LEU A 173 8.07 -16.20 -15.55
CA LEU A 173 8.50 -16.44 -14.19
C LEU A 173 8.38 -17.93 -13.87
N ARG A 174 9.47 -18.55 -13.42
CA ARG A 174 9.52 -19.97 -13.06
C ARG A 174 9.67 -20.13 -11.57
N SER A 175 9.01 -21.14 -11.02
CA SER A 175 9.08 -21.44 -9.58
C SER A 175 10.51 -21.81 -9.18
N GLU A 176 10.93 -21.28 -8.04
CA GLU A 176 12.15 -21.63 -7.34
C GLU A 176 11.79 -22.31 -6.02
N PRO A 177 12.62 -23.24 -5.52
CA PRO A 177 12.47 -23.79 -4.18
C PRO A 177 12.50 -22.66 -3.14
N ALA A 178 11.47 -22.56 -2.30
CA ALA A 178 11.39 -21.59 -1.22
C ALA A 178 10.57 -22.13 -0.05
N LEU A 179 10.88 -21.72 1.19
CA LEU A 179 10.09 -22.04 2.38
C LEU A 179 8.86 -21.13 2.55
N GLY A 180 8.79 -20.04 1.78
CA GLY A 180 7.65 -19.12 1.78
C GLY A 180 6.42 -19.69 1.04
N ALA A 181 5.43 -18.83 0.82
CA ALA A 181 4.26 -19.20 0.02
C ALA A 181 4.62 -19.36 -1.47
N GLY A 182 5.66 -18.69 -1.95
CA GLY A 182 6.28 -18.99 -3.24
C GLY A 182 7.34 -17.98 -3.66
N LEU A 183 8.30 -18.45 -4.45
CA LEU A 183 9.28 -17.61 -5.14
C LEU A 183 9.32 -18.00 -6.60
N TYR A 184 9.30 -17.00 -7.49
CA TYR A 184 9.37 -17.20 -8.92
C TYR A 184 10.34 -16.19 -9.52
N LEU A 185 11.19 -16.65 -10.43
CA LEU A 185 12.21 -15.83 -11.08
C LEU A 185 12.14 -15.95 -12.60
N SER A 186 12.35 -14.84 -13.29
CA SER A 186 12.71 -14.83 -14.71
C SER A 186 14.17 -14.44 -14.83
N ARG A 187 14.88 -15.06 -15.78
CA ARG A 187 16.30 -14.84 -15.98
C ARG A 187 16.60 -14.50 -17.43
N TRP A 188 17.56 -13.60 -17.63
CA TRP A 188 18.15 -13.28 -18.91
C TRP A 188 19.66 -13.45 -18.81
N ASN A 189 20.26 -14.25 -19.71
CA ASN A 189 21.69 -14.59 -19.66
C ASN A 189 22.16 -15.05 -18.27
N GLY A 190 21.35 -15.87 -17.59
CA GLY A 190 21.62 -16.39 -16.25
C GLY A 190 21.36 -15.43 -15.09
N GLN A 191 21.13 -14.14 -15.35
CA GLN A 191 20.88 -13.13 -14.32
C GLN A 191 19.38 -12.96 -14.07
N PRO A 192 18.92 -12.88 -12.80
CA PRO A 192 17.54 -12.55 -12.48
C PRO A 192 17.15 -11.16 -13.02
N THR A 193 16.09 -11.12 -13.83
CA THR A 193 15.53 -9.88 -14.40
C THR A 193 14.14 -9.59 -13.88
N GLY A 194 13.43 -10.60 -13.37
CA GLY A 194 12.14 -10.42 -12.72
C GLY A 194 11.99 -11.38 -11.55
N VAL A 195 11.20 -10.96 -10.57
CA VAL A 195 10.91 -11.72 -9.36
C VAL A 195 9.44 -11.55 -8.98
N LEU A 196 8.78 -12.65 -8.66
CA LEU A 196 7.54 -12.66 -7.91
C LEU A 196 7.81 -13.42 -6.61
N ARG A 197 7.67 -12.73 -5.49
CA ARG A 197 7.84 -13.28 -4.15
C ARG A 197 6.52 -13.17 -3.41
N ILE A 198 6.06 -14.30 -2.89
CA ILE A 198 4.83 -14.42 -2.12
C ILE A 198 5.19 -14.94 -0.74
N SER A 199 4.81 -14.20 0.29
CA SER A 199 5.00 -14.57 1.70
C SER A 199 3.67 -14.55 2.44
N HIS A 200 3.55 -15.35 3.49
CA HIS A 200 2.44 -15.18 4.42
C HIS A 200 2.57 -13.86 5.16
N ALA A 201 1.44 -13.18 5.37
CA ALA A 201 1.39 -12.02 6.25
C ALA A 201 1.88 -12.44 7.65
N PRO A 202 2.60 -11.58 8.39
CA PRO A 202 3.10 -11.89 9.74
C PRO A 202 2.00 -12.31 10.72
N VAL A 203 0.76 -11.85 10.49
CA VAL A 203 -0.42 -12.21 11.27
C VAL A 203 -1.58 -12.49 10.34
N ILE A 204 -2.06 -13.73 10.31
CA ILE A 204 -3.25 -14.12 9.55
C ILE A 204 -4.49 -13.92 10.42
N ARG A 205 -5.44 -13.11 9.94
CA ARG A 205 -6.72 -12.87 10.61
C ARG A 205 -7.86 -13.52 9.83
N ALA A 206 -8.68 -14.32 10.50
CA ALA A 206 -9.86 -14.94 9.87
C ALA A 206 -10.81 -13.90 9.24
N GLN A 207 -10.90 -12.72 9.85
CA GLN A 207 -11.79 -11.63 9.46
C GLN A 207 -11.23 -10.73 8.34
N ARG A 208 -10.02 -11.03 7.84
CA ARG A 208 -9.40 -10.33 6.71
C ARG A 208 -8.81 -11.33 5.72
N PRO A 209 -9.66 -12.04 4.97
CA PRO A 209 -9.20 -13.11 4.09
C PRO A 209 -8.34 -12.62 2.91
N HIS A 210 -8.45 -11.35 2.52
CA HIS A 210 -7.64 -10.74 1.42
C HIS A 210 -6.25 -10.26 1.86
N GLU A 211 -5.91 -10.33 3.15
CA GLU A 211 -4.62 -9.87 3.70
C GLU A 211 -3.74 -11.06 4.15
N ARG A 212 -3.93 -12.25 3.57
CA ARG A 212 -3.23 -13.49 3.99
C ARG A 212 -1.83 -13.59 3.39
N LEU A 213 -1.65 -13.07 2.19
CA LEU A 213 -0.43 -13.15 1.42
C LEU A 213 0.06 -11.74 1.10
N GLU A 214 1.35 -11.53 1.31
CA GLU A 214 2.10 -10.38 0.83
C GLU A 214 2.75 -10.72 -0.50
N VAL A 215 2.58 -9.83 -1.46
CA VAL A 215 3.07 -9.96 -2.83
C VAL A 215 4.08 -8.85 -3.09
N MET A 216 5.27 -9.26 -3.53
CA MET A 216 6.27 -8.38 -4.12
C MET A 216 6.57 -8.88 -5.53
N LEU A 217 6.30 -8.06 -6.52
CA LEU A 217 6.59 -8.32 -7.92
C LEU A 217 7.51 -7.23 -8.45
N GLU A 218 8.55 -7.63 -9.15
CA GLU A 218 9.36 -6.74 -9.97
C GLU A 218 9.59 -7.38 -11.34
N LEU A 219 9.37 -6.59 -12.39
CA LEU A 219 9.57 -6.97 -13.78
C LEU A 219 10.46 -5.92 -14.42
N ASN A 220 11.66 -6.32 -14.85
CA ASN A 220 12.52 -5.47 -15.67
C ASN A 220 12.41 -5.88 -17.14
N GLN A 221 12.48 -4.89 -18.03
CA GLN A 221 12.52 -5.17 -19.46
C GLN A 221 13.84 -5.86 -19.85
N PRO A 222 13.82 -6.85 -20.76
CA PRO A 222 15.04 -7.45 -21.26
C PRO A 222 15.88 -6.39 -22.00
N GLY A 223 17.15 -6.22 -21.60
CA GLY A 223 18.06 -5.24 -22.19
C GLY A 223 19.40 -5.19 -21.46
N VAL A 224 20.36 -4.45 -22.05
CA VAL A 224 21.70 -4.30 -21.47
C VAL A 224 21.62 -3.55 -20.13
N GLY A 225 22.16 -4.16 -19.07
CA GLY A 225 22.27 -3.56 -17.74
C GLY A 225 21.02 -3.65 -16.84
N GLN A 226 19.95 -4.34 -17.28
CA GLN A 226 18.76 -4.50 -16.46
C GLN A 226 18.88 -5.70 -15.53
N GLN A 227 19.26 -5.42 -14.29
CA GLN A 227 19.18 -6.35 -13.16
C GLN A 227 18.00 -5.96 -12.26
N LEU A 228 17.63 -6.86 -11.36
CA LEU A 228 16.73 -6.53 -10.25
C LEU A 228 17.20 -5.27 -9.52
N SER A 229 16.26 -4.49 -9.00
CA SER A 229 16.52 -3.32 -8.17
C SER A 229 17.34 -3.69 -6.93
N ALA A 230 18.03 -2.71 -6.34
CA ALA A 230 18.76 -2.93 -5.09
C ALA A 230 17.85 -3.50 -3.99
N ARG A 231 16.60 -3.01 -3.89
CA ARG A 231 15.59 -3.51 -2.94
C ARG A 231 15.24 -4.98 -3.20
N ALA A 232 15.00 -5.36 -4.45
CA ALA A 232 14.67 -6.74 -4.79
C ALA A 232 15.87 -7.68 -4.56
N GLN A 233 17.08 -7.25 -4.92
CA GLN A 233 18.31 -8.00 -4.64
C GLN A 233 18.54 -8.19 -3.14
N GLU A 234 18.37 -7.14 -2.34
CA GLU A 234 18.52 -7.19 -0.88
C GLU A 234 17.49 -8.15 -0.28
N THR A 235 16.24 -8.07 -0.69
CA THR A 235 15.17 -8.98 -0.23
C THR A 235 15.51 -10.43 -0.54
N LEU A 236 15.94 -10.70 -1.77
CA LEU A 236 16.35 -12.02 -2.23
C LEU A 236 17.59 -12.54 -1.48
N ASN A 237 18.58 -11.68 -1.21
CA ASN A 237 19.75 -12.04 -0.42
C ASN A 237 19.36 -12.36 1.03
N ASN A 238 18.46 -11.60 1.63
CA ASN A 238 17.93 -11.87 2.97
C ASN A 238 17.17 -13.21 3.02
N ASP A 239 16.38 -13.52 2.00
CA ASP A 239 15.68 -14.81 1.90
C ASP A 239 16.67 -15.99 1.79
N ARG A 240 17.77 -15.83 1.05
CA ARG A 240 18.87 -16.85 1.00
C ARG A 240 19.55 -17.02 2.35
N LEU A 241 19.93 -15.92 3.00
CA LEU A 241 20.63 -15.94 4.28
C LEU A 241 19.78 -16.59 5.38
N THR A 242 18.47 -16.37 5.34
CA THR A 242 17.50 -16.99 6.26
C THR A 242 17.03 -18.38 5.83
N LYS A 243 17.60 -18.93 4.74
CA LYS A 243 17.24 -20.23 4.15
C LYS A 243 15.78 -20.36 3.78
N ARG A 244 15.12 -19.23 3.48
CA ARG A 244 13.77 -19.19 2.91
C ARG A 244 13.79 -19.35 1.39
N TRP A 245 14.96 -19.22 0.79
CA TRP A 245 15.31 -19.56 -0.58
C TRP A 245 16.66 -20.29 -0.58
#